data_AF-A0A1S3QSK3-F1
#
_entry.id   AF-A0A1S3QSK3-F1
#
_cell.length_a   1.000
_cell.length_b   1.000
_cell.length_c   1.000
_cell.angle_alpha   90.00
_cell.angle_beta   90.00
_cell.angle_gamma   90.00
#
_symmetry.space_group_name_H-M   'P 1'
#
loop_
_entity.id
_entity.type
_entity.pdbx_description
1 polymer ?
#
loop_
_entity_poly.entity_id
_entity_poly.type
_entity_poly.pdbx_seq_one_letter_code
_entity_poly.pdbx_strand_id
1 'polypeptide(L)'
;SLETSLKYCNYFFTTTFVVESVLKLIGFGFRRFFKDRWNQLDLSIVLLSVMGIVLEEIDYNASLPINPTIIRIMRVLRIARVLKLLKMATGMRALLDTVVQALPQV
;
A
#
# COMPACT_ATOMS: atom_id res chain seq x y z
N SER A 1 3.10 10.96 23.80
CA SER A 1 2.01 9.96 23.89
C SER A 1 1.26 9.80 22.57
N LEU A 2 0.79 10.88 21.93
CA LEU A 2 0.03 10.80 20.67
C LEU A 2 0.82 10.16 19.50
N GLU A 3 2.09 10.52 19.33
CA GLU A 3 2.93 10.00 18.24
C GLU A 3 3.19 8.49 18.37
N THR A 4 3.42 8.02 19.59
CA THR A 4 3.59 6.59 19.89
C THR A 4 2.30 5.81 19.56
N SER A 5 1.13 6.35 19.92
CA SER A 5 -0.16 5.75 19.58
C SER A 5 -0.37 5.66 18.06
N LEU A 6 -0.04 6.72 17.31
CA LEU A 6 -0.12 6.72 15.85
C LEU A 6 0.86 5.72 15.22
N LYS A 7 2.03 5.54 15.81
CA LYS A 7 3.04 4.58 15.36
C LYS A 7 2.56 3.13 15.52
N TYR A 8 2.04 2.79 16.70
CA TYR A 8 1.42 1.48 16.95
C TYR A 8 0.23 1.22 16.03
N CYS A 9 -0.63 2.22 15.84
CA CYS A 9 -1.78 2.11 14.95
C CYS A 9 -1.34 1.82 13.50
N ASN A 10 -0.31 2.54 13.01
CA ASN A 10 0.27 2.28 11.69
C ASN A 10 0.85 0.87 11.55
N TYR A 11 1.52 0.37 12.59
CA TYR A 11 2.07 -0.98 12.60
C TYR A 11 0.96 -2.05 12.57
N PHE A 12 -0.09 -1.87 13.36
CA PHE A 12 -1.26 -2.75 13.39
C PHE A 12 -1.97 -2.80 12.03
N PHE A 13 -2.23 -1.63 11.43
CA PHE A 13 -2.83 -1.55 10.09
C PHE A 13 -1.94 -2.23 9.05
N THR A 14 -0.64 -1.94 9.05
CA THR A 14 0.30 -2.54 8.08
C THR A 14 0.34 -4.06 8.22
N THR A 15 0.41 -4.57 9.45
CA THR A 15 0.40 -6.01 9.73
C THR A 15 -0.89 -6.67 9.25
N THR A 16 -2.04 -6.07 9.53
CA THR A 16 -3.33 -6.54 9.02
C THR A 16 -3.34 -6.61 7.49
N PHE A 17 -2.79 -5.59 6.82
CA PHE A 17 -2.72 -5.59 5.35
C PHE A 17 -1.77 -6.64 4.79
N VAL A 18 -0.63 -6.86 5.44
CA VAL A 18 0.30 -7.94 5.07
C VAL A 18 -0.41 -9.28 5.18
N VAL A 19 -1.11 -9.54 6.29
CA VAL A 19 -1.88 -10.77 6.50
C VAL A 19 -2.96 -10.91 5.43
N GLU A 20 -3.73 -9.86 5.14
CA GLU A 20 -4.77 -9.88 4.10
C GLU A 20 -4.18 -10.23 2.72
N SER A 21 -3.07 -9.61 2.32
CA SER A 21 -2.42 -9.89 1.03
C SER A 21 -1.84 -11.30 0.97
N VAL A 22 -1.26 -11.81 2.07
CA VAL A 22 -0.75 -13.19 2.17
C VAL A 22 -1.89 -14.20 2.08
N LEU A 23 -3.01 -13.96 2.77
CA LEU A 23 -4.20 -14.81 2.67
C LEU A 23 -4.76 -14.83 1.24
N LYS A 24 -4.82 -13.68 0.55
CA LYS A 24 -5.20 -13.61 -0.87
C LYS A 24 -4.21 -14.38 -1.76
N LEU A 25 -2.90 -14.31 -1.48
CA LEU A 25 -1.87 -15.03 -2.23
C LEU A 25 -2.03 -16.54 -2.10
N ILE A 26 -2.28 -17.03 -0.89
CA ILE A 26 -2.49 -18.45 -0.62
C ILE A 26 -3.83 -18.92 -1.22
N GLY A 27 -4.91 -18.15 -1.05
CA GLY A 27 -6.25 -18.52 -1.52
C GLY A 27 -6.41 -18.52 -3.04
N PHE A 28 -5.84 -17.54 -3.75
CA PHE A 28 -5.92 -17.48 -5.22
C PHE A 28 -4.77 -18.21 -5.93
N GLY A 29 -3.66 -18.47 -5.24
CA GLY A 29 -2.44 -19.04 -5.80
C GLY A 29 -1.61 -18.03 -6.60
N PHE A 30 -0.28 -18.23 -6.64
CA PHE A 30 0.69 -17.30 -7.23
C PHE A 30 0.34 -16.85 -8.67
N ARG A 31 -0.07 -17.79 -9.55
CA ARG A 31 -0.37 -17.47 -10.96
C ARG A 31 -1.61 -16.60 -11.14
N ARG A 32 -2.68 -16.84 -10.37
CA ARG A 32 -3.92 -16.06 -10.49
C ARG A 32 -3.75 -14.69 -9.82
N PHE A 33 -3.03 -14.66 -8.69
CA PHE A 33 -2.70 -13.46 -7.93
C PHE A 33 -1.98 -12.41 -8.79
N PHE A 34 -0.97 -12.82 -9.55
CA PHE A 34 -0.23 -11.91 -10.43
C PHE A 34 -0.97 -11.53 -11.73
N LYS A 35 -2.06 -12.22 -12.11
CA LYS A 35 -2.81 -11.86 -13.33
C LYS A 35 -3.81 -10.73 -13.08
N ASP A 36 -4.28 -10.54 -11.85
CA ASP A 36 -5.26 -9.52 -11.51
C ASP A 36 -4.59 -8.18 -11.11
N ARG A 37 -4.87 -7.11 -11.87
CA ARG A 37 -4.27 -5.77 -11.66
C ARG A 37 -4.60 -5.17 -10.29
N TRP A 38 -5.79 -5.45 -9.76
CA TRP A 38 -6.23 -4.92 -8.46
C TRP A 38 -5.54 -5.61 -7.29
N ASN A 39 -5.09 -6.82 -7.54
CA ASN A 39 -4.37 -7.60 -6.58
C ASN A 39 -2.85 -7.31 -6.64
N GLN A 40 -2.30 -7.00 -7.83
CA GLN A 40 -0.97 -6.37 -7.94
C GLN A 40 -0.90 -5.02 -7.22
N LEU A 41 -1.89 -4.14 -7.41
CA LEU A 41 -1.97 -2.87 -6.68
C LEU A 41 -2.00 -3.08 -5.15
N ASP A 42 -2.75 -4.08 -4.69
CA ASP A 42 -2.82 -4.44 -3.27
C ASP A 42 -1.44 -4.79 -2.70
N LEU A 43 -0.70 -5.66 -3.40
CA LEU A 43 0.65 -6.07 -3.04
C LEU A 43 1.62 -4.87 -3.05
N SER A 44 1.57 -4.03 -4.08
CA SER A 44 2.41 -2.83 -4.17
C SER A 44 2.18 -1.88 -3.00
N ILE A 45 0.92 -1.64 -2.60
CA ILE A 45 0.59 -0.78 -1.44
C ILE A 45 1.15 -1.37 -0.14
N VAL A 46 1.10 -2.69 0.03
CA VAL A 46 1.66 -3.37 1.20
C VAL A 46 3.18 -3.25 1.23
N LEU A 47 3.85 -3.51 0.11
CA LEU A 47 5.31 -3.38 0.00
C LEU A 47 5.77 -1.94 0.28
N LEU A 48 5.12 -0.94 -0.32
CA LEU A 48 5.40 0.48 -0.10
C LEU A 48 5.17 0.89 1.37
N SER A 49 4.14 0.33 2.01
CA SER A 49 3.85 0.56 3.42
C SER A 49 4.92 -0.01 4.36
N VAL A 50 5.35 -1.24 4.11
CA VAL A 50 6.41 -1.89 4.90
C VAL A 50 7.72 -1.14 4.70
N MET A 51 8.08 -0.83 3.46
CA MET A 51 9.30 -0.10 3.13
C MET A 51 9.33 1.29 3.78
N GLY A 52 8.20 2.01 3.77
CA GLY A 52 8.11 3.32 4.43
C GLY A 52 8.26 3.28 5.94
N ILE A 53 7.81 2.22 6.61
CA ILE A 53 8.03 2.04 8.05
C ILE A 53 9.48 1.65 8.34
N VAL A 54 10.03 0.71 7.58
CA VAL A 54 11.43 0.25 7.75
C VAL A 54 12.41 1.40 7.53
N LEU A 55 12.21 2.23 6.51
CA LEU A 55 13.07 3.39 6.25
C LEU A 55 12.98 4.47 7.35
N GLU A 56 11.79 4.68 7.93
CA GLU A 56 11.62 5.60 9.05
C GLU A 56 12.30 5.07 10.33
N GLU A 57 12.26 3.76 10.57
CA GLU A 57 13.00 3.12 11.67
C GLU A 57 14.52 3.20 11.47
N ILE A 58 15.02 2.99 10.24
CA ILE A 58 16.46 3.03 9.95
C ILE A 58 17.03 4.44 10.12
N ASP A 59 16.30 5.48 9.70
CA ASP A 59 16.69 6.89 9.91
C ASP A 59 16.83 7.20 11.41
N TYR A 60 15.91 6.68 12.23
CA TYR A 60 15.90 6.89 13.68
C TYR A 60 16.99 6.11 14.42
N ASN A 61 17.32 4.89 13.98
CA ASN A 61 18.22 3.98 14.69
C ASN A 61 19.67 3.98 14.17
N ALA A 62 19.90 4.23 12.88
CA ALA A 62 21.20 3.95 12.24
C ALA A 62 22.05 5.19 11.92
N SER A 63 21.57 6.42 12.12
CA SER A 63 22.27 7.67 11.72
C SER A 63 22.88 7.62 10.31
N LEU A 64 22.31 6.79 9.42
CA LEU A 64 22.69 6.76 8.03
C LEU A 64 22.17 8.06 7.39
N PRO A 65 22.96 8.76 6.57
CA PRO A 65 22.53 9.98 5.90
C PRO A 65 21.52 9.62 4.80
N ILE A 66 20.27 9.38 5.19
CA ILE A 66 19.16 9.19 4.27
C ILE A 66 18.71 10.57 3.79
N ASN A 67 18.55 10.72 2.48
CA ASN A 67 18.11 11.98 1.90
C ASN A 67 16.71 12.36 2.45
N PRO A 68 16.53 13.58 2.99
CA PRO A 68 15.25 14.02 3.57
C PRO A 68 14.11 14.03 2.54
N THR A 69 14.44 14.16 1.25
CA THR A 69 13.50 14.01 0.13
C THR A 69 12.87 12.62 0.09
N ILE A 70 13.63 11.56 0.35
CA ILE A 70 13.13 10.17 0.35
C ILE A 70 12.13 9.97 1.49
N ILE A 71 12.44 10.49 2.68
CA ILE A 71 11.52 10.46 3.84
C ILE A 71 10.22 11.19 3.50
N ARG A 72 10.30 12.34 2.83
CA ARG A 72 9.12 13.10 2.41
C ARG A 72 8.27 12.31 1.40
N ILE A 73 8.90 11.66 0.42
CA ILE A 73 8.21 10.78 -0.54
C ILE A 73 7.54 9.60 0.16
N MET A 74 8.21 8.96 1.13
CA MET A 74 7.64 7.87 1.93
C MET A 74 6.40 8.33 2.73
N ARG A 75 6.41 9.55 3.26
CA ARG A 75 5.22 10.14 3.91
C ARG A 75 4.07 10.34 2.93
N VAL A 76 4.33 10.85 1.73
CA VAL A 76 3.33 11.01 0.67
C VAL A 76 2.78 9.65 0.22
N LEU A 77 3.62 8.63 0.15
CA LEU A 77 3.23 7.26 -0.22
C LEU A 77 2.23 6.62 0.74
N ARG A 78 2.10 7.11 1.98
CA ARG A 78 1.01 6.69 2.87
C ARG A 78 -0.38 7.05 2.32
N ILE A 79 -0.49 8.07 1.46
CA ILE A 79 -1.73 8.42 0.74
C ILE A 79 -2.15 7.30 -0.22
N ALA A 80 -1.21 6.50 -0.73
CA ALA A 80 -1.54 5.34 -1.56
C ALA A 80 -2.42 4.31 -0.80
N ARG A 81 -2.42 4.31 0.54
CA ARG A 81 -3.34 3.49 1.33
C ARG A 81 -4.80 3.89 1.14
N VAL A 82 -5.09 5.17 0.88
CA VAL A 82 -6.45 5.63 0.54
C VAL A 82 -6.97 4.97 -0.74
N LEU A 83 -6.09 4.59 -1.66
CA LEU A 83 -6.47 3.85 -2.87
C LEU A 83 -7.08 2.47 -2.55
N LYS A 84 -6.82 1.90 -1.36
CA LYS A 84 -7.53 0.68 -0.93
C LYS A 84 -9.02 0.93 -0.67
N LEU A 85 -9.43 2.14 -0.29
CA LEU A 85 -10.85 2.49 -0.16
C LEU A 85 -11.55 2.40 -1.52
N LEU A 86 -10.85 2.75 -2.60
CA LEU A 86 -11.34 2.57 -3.97
C LEU A 86 -11.58 1.11 -4.32
N LYS A 87 -10.75 0.20 -3.78
CA LYS A 87 -10.92 -1.25 -3.96
C LYS A 87 -12.08 -1.82 -3.13
N MET A 88 -12.33 -1.30 -1.92
CA MET A 88 -13.46 -1.72 -1.08
C MET A 88 -14.80 -1.33 -1.69
N ALA A 89 -14.88 -0.18 -2.36
CA ALA A 89 -16.06 0.22 -3.10
C ALA A 89 -16.12 -0.50 -4.45
N THR A 90 -16.73 -1.68 -4.45
CA THR A 90 -17.01 -2.47 -5.66
C THR A 90 -17.68 -1.64 -6.77
N GLY A 91 -18.53 -0.68 -6.41
CA GLY A 91 -19.12 0.29 -7.37
C GLY A 91 -18.09 1.23 -8.01
N MET A 92 -17.15 1.79 -7.23
CA MET A 92 -16.08 2.64 -7.79
C MET A 92 -15.11 1.83 -8.65
N ARG A 93 -14.82 0.58 -8.27
CA ARG A 93 -13.99 -0.32 -9.07
C ARG A 93 -14.56 -0.49 -10.48
N ALA A 94 -15.87 -0.69 -10.60
CA ALA A 94 -16.55 -0.84 -11.89
C ALA A 94 -16.46 0.45 -12.71
N LEU A 95 -16.71 1.61 -12.10
CA LEU A 95 -16.61 2.91 -12.78
C LEU A 95 -15.19 3.17 -13.28
N LEU A 96 -14.17 2.93 -12.47
CA LEU A 96 -12.78 3.10 -12.86
C LEU A 96 -12.39 2.16 -14.02
N ASP A 97 -12.88 0.93 -14.02
CA ASP A 97 -12.63 0.00 -15.13
C ASP A 97 -13.24 0.52 -16.44
N THR A 98 -14.47 1.06 -16.39
CA THR A 98 -15.11 1.68 -17.57
C THR A 98 -14.37 2.92 -18.07
N VAL A 99 -13.87 3.77 -17.16
CA VAL A 99 -13.07 4.95 -17.53
C VAL A 99 -11.75 4.55 -18.18
N VAL A 100 -11.07 3.54 -17.65
CA VAL A 100 -9.81 3.03 -18.21
C VAL A 100 -10.04 2.41 -19.59
N GLN A 101 -11.19 1.76 -19.82
CA GLN A 101 -11.56 1.25 -21.15
C GLN A 101 -11.95 2.34 -22.15
N ALA A 102 -12.50 3.47 -21.68
CA ALA A 102 -12.88 4.61 -22.52
C ALA A 102 -11.69 5.54 -22.86
N LEU A 103 -10.64 5.58 -22.04
CA LEU A 103 -9.42 6.37 -22.27
C LEU A 103 -8.73 6.16 -23.64
N PRO A 104 -8.65 4.95 -24.23
CA PRO A 104 -8.11 4.78 -25.58
C PRO A 104 -9.04 5.23 -26.71
N GLN A 105 -10.29 5.62 -26.42
CA GLN A 105 -11.25 6.15 -27.39
C GLN A 105 -11.25 7.68 -27.49
N VAL A 106 -10.48 8.38 -26.65
CA VAL A 106 -10.26 9.83 -26.67
C VAL A 106 -8.82 10.16 -27.04
#